data_AF-A0A2D7GX33-F1
#
_entry.id   AF-A0A2D7GX33-F1
#
_cell.length_a   1.000
_cell.length_b   1.000
_cell.length_c   1.000
_cell.angle_alpha   90.00
_cell.angle_beta   90.00
_cell.angle_gamma   90.00
#
_symmetry.space_group_name_H-M   'P 1'
#
loop_
_entity.id
_entity.type
_entity.pdbx_description
1 polymer ?
#
loop_
_entity_poly.entity_id
_entity_poly.type
_entity_poly.pdbx_seq_one_letter_code
_entity_poly.pdbx_strand_id
1 'polypeptide(L)'
;MVNDFARFNSLLTTLDELYESLYSAMRLSPTAYFADIDDVTKEDFKAFSAGELMLSHRDRFNVQAQMRCLNALQCFHRPSRDISGRVAGKYPGILLLENHDDVIDTIVAINSTKTAIKQCVQDVDPVTGAHRRNHLQKHEFLHQHGVLGIFPSKVT
;
A
#
# COMPACT_ATOMS: atom_id res chain seq x y z
N MET A 1 17.13 -16.63 -7.56
CA MET A 1 16.14 -17.08 -6.54
C MET A 1 16.56 -16.76 -5.11
N VAL A 2 17.57 -17.40 -4.49
CA VAL A 2 17.93 -17.11 -3.07
C VAL A 2 18.34 -15.64 -2.86
N ASN A 3 19.11 -15.06 -3.79
CA ASN A 3 19.51 -13.65 -3.74
C ASN A 3 18.33 -12.67 -3.96
N ASP A 4 17.34 -13.07 -4.75
CA ASP A 4 16.17 -12.21 -5.03
C ASP A 4 15.24 -12.13 -3.82
N PHE A 5 15.09 -13.23 -3.07
CA PHE A 5 14.35 -13.22 -1.81
C PHE A 5 15.05 -12.41 -0.72
N ALA A 6 16.37 -12.53 -0.59
CA ALA A 6 17.15 -11.72 0.35
C ALA A 6 17.05 -10.22 0.01
N ARG A 7 17.15 -9.88 -1.28
CA ARG A 7 16.96 -8.51 -1.76
C ARG A 7 15.53 -8.01 -1.51
N PHE A 8 14.52 -8.81 -1.81
CA PHE A 8 13.12 -8.46 -1.56
C PHE A 8 12.86 -8.19 -0.06
N ASN A 9 13.38 -9.04 0.83
CA ASN A 9 13.29 -8.87 2.27
C ASN A 9 13.95 -7.57 2.74
N SER A 10 15.19 -7.33 2.28
CA SER A 10 15.90 -6.10 2.61
C SER A 10 15.12 -4.87 2.17
N LEU A 11 14.53 -4.89 0.97
CA LEU A 11 13.73 -3.77 0.48
C LEU A 11 12.44 -3.55 1.29
N LEU A 12 11.79 -4.62 1.77
CA LEU A 12 10.63 -4.51 2.66
C LEU A 12 11.02 -3.90 4.01
N THR A 13 12.10 -4.38 4.62
CA THR A 13 12.60 -3.81 5.88
C THR A 13 12.96 -2.33 5.73
N THR A 14 13.66 -1.97 4.65
CA THR A 14 13.97 -0.56 4.36
C THR A 14 12.70 0.26 4.15
N LEU A 15 11.68 -0.29 3.47
CA LEU A 15 10.41 0.41 3.29
C LEU A 15 9.74 0.70 4.64
N ASP A 16 9.74 -0.26 5.55
CA ASP A 16 9.15 -0.11 6.88
C ASP A 16 9.87 0.95 7.71
N GLU A 17 11.21 0.91 7.73
CA GLU A 17 12.04 1.91 8.41
C GLU A 17 11.81 3.33 7.86
N LEU A 18 11.68 3.47 6.54
CA LEU A 18 11.39 4.76 5.90
C LEU A 18 10.00 5.28 6.27
N TYR A 19 9.00 4.40 6.37
CA TYR A 19 7.66 4.79 6.83
C TYR A 19 7.67 5.21 8.29
N GLU A 20 8.32 4.47 9.19
CA GLU A 20 8.47 4.86 10.60
C GLU A 20 9.19 6.20 10.75
N SER A 21 10.27 6.41 9.99
CA SER A 21 10.98 7.69 9.91
C SER A 21 10.05 8.82 9.49
N LEU A 22 9.29 8.64 8.40
CA LEU A 22 8.30 9.60 7.94
C LEU A 22 7.26 9.92 9.02
N TYR A 23 6.65 8.91 9.65
CA TYR A 23 5.65 9.12 10.70
C TYR A 23 6.19 9.88 11.90
N SER A 24 7.44 9.64 12.28
CA SER A 24 8.10 10.36 13.38
C SER A 24 8.41 11.82 13.06
N ALA A 25 8.64 12.15 11.78
CA ALA A 25 9.08 13.47 11.34
C ALA A 25 7.93 14.38 10.86
N MET A 26 6.82 13.80 10.40
CA MET A 26 5.71 14.57 9.84
C MET A 26 5.06 15.52 10.87
N ARG A 27 4.87 16.77 10.47
CA ARG A 27 4.02 17.76 11.15
C ARG A 27 2.79 18.01 10.31
N LEU A 28 1.66 17.54 10.80
CA LEU A 28 0.39 17.56 10.05
C LEU A 28 -0.36 18.86 10.33
N SER A 29 -0.80 19.53 9.26
CA SER A 29 -1.75 20.64 9.37
C SER A 29 -3.07 20.13 9.92
N PRO A 30 -3.78 20.88 10.79
CA PRO A 30 -5.08 20.47 11.34
C PRO A 30 -6.15 20.23 10.28
N THR A 31 -5.97 20.78 9.08
CA THR A 31 -6.88 20.62 7.94
C THR A 31 -6.55 19.34 7.17
N ALA A 32 -7.54 18.45 7.07
CA ALA A 32 -7.45 17.22 6.29
C ALA A 32 -8.84 16.80 5.80
N TYR A 33 -8.87 15.96 4.76
CA TYR A 33 -10.10 15.39 4.21
C TYR A 33 -9.90 13.91 3.88
N PHE A 34 -10.93 13.10 4.09
CA PHE A 34 -10.93 11.70 3.69
C PHE A 34 -12.35 11.25 3.35
N ALA A 35 -12.53 10.62 2.20
CA ALA A 35 -13.79 9.99 1.82
C ALA A 35 -13.73 8.50 2.11
N ASP A 36 -14.50 8.07 3.11
CA ASP A 36 -14.58 6.70 3.55
C ASP A 36 -15.59 5.94 2.67
N ILE A 37 -15.09 5.24 1.66
CA ILE A 37 -15.89 4.49 0.69
C ILE A 37 -16.05 3.05 1.16
N ASP A 38 -17.26 2.50 1.02
CA ASP A 38 -17.51 1.10 1.39
C ASP A 38 -16.64 0.12 0.59
N ASP A 39 -16.17 -0.92 1.27
CA ASP A 39 -15.39 -2.00 0.68
C ASP A 39 -16.25 -2.83 -0.29
N VAL A 40 -15.64 -3.33 -1.36
CA VAL A 40 -16.29 -4.28 -2.26
C VAL A 40 -16.06 -5.69 -1.75
N THR A 41 -17.12 -6.37 -1.32
CA THR A 41 -17.04 -7.77 -0.91
C THR A 41 -16.85 -8.71 -2.12
N LYS A 42 -16.52 -9.97 -1.85
CA LYS A 42 -16.50 -11.02 -2.89
C LYS A 42 -17.87 -11.25 -3.52
N GLU A 43 -18.94 -11.08 -2.74
CA GLU A 43 -20.31 -11.25 -3.20
C GLU A 43 -20.71 -10.11 -4.14
N ASP A 44 -20.33 -8.88 -3.78
CA ASP A 44 -20.61 -7.67 -4.57
C ASP A 44 -19.77 -7.55 -5.84
N PHE A 45 -18.71 -8.34 -5.98
CA PHE A 45 -17.74 -8.22 -7.08
C PHE A 45 -18.37 -8.26 -8.47
N LYS A 46 -19.40 -9.11 -8.66
CA LYS A 46 -20.08 -9.24 -9.95
C LYS A 46 -20.85 -7.97 -10.30
N ALA A 47 -21.63 -7.44 -9.37
CA ALA A 47 -22.38 -6.19 -9.54
C ALA A 47 -21.43 -4.99 -9.73
N PHE A 48 -20.33 -4.95 -8.97
CA PHE A 48 -19.30 -3.93 -9.14
C PHE A 48 -18.68 -3.96 -10.53
N SER A 49 -18.32 -5.14 -11.04
CA SER A 49 -17.70 -5.30 -12.36
C SER A 49 -18.65 -4.97 -13.51
N ALA A 50 -19.96 -5.10 -13.30
CA ALA A 50 -21.00 -4.72 -14.26
C ALA A 50 -21.35 -3.22 -14.21
N GLY A 51 -20.81 -2.46 -13.23
CA GLY A 51 -21.18 -1.05 -13.01
C GLY A 51 -22.55 -0.87 -12.34
N GLU A 52 -23.10 -1.93 -11.73
CA GLU A 52 -24.43 -1.95 -11.12
C GLU A 52 -24.38 -1.69 -9.61
N LEU A 53 -23.19 -1.72 -9.00
CA LEU A 53 -23.01 -1.46 -7.58
C LEU A 53 -22.78 0.03 -7.31
N MET A 54 -23.68 0.64 -6.54
CA MET A 54 -23.47 1.96 -5.96
C MET A 54 -22.81 1.83 -4.58
N LEU A 55 -21.62 2.41 -4.42
CA LEU A 55 -20.92 2.45 -3.14
C LEU A 55 -21.28 3.74 -2.40
N SER A 56 -21.64 3.62 -1.13
CA SER A 56 -21.79 4.79 -0.28
C SER A 56 -20.42 5.33 0.14
N HIS A 57 -20.37 6.60 0.49
CA HIS A 57 -19.20 7.20 1.11
C HIS A 57 -19.60 8.08 2.29
N ARG A 58 -18.65 8.27 3.21
CA ARG A 58 -18.77 9.17 4.35
C ARG A 58 -17.59 10.12 4.36
N ASP A 59 -17.88 11.41 4.33
CA ASP A 59 -16.84 12.43 4.42
C ASP A 59 -16.34 12.58 5.85
N ARG A 60 -15.02 12.62 5.99
CA ARG A 60 -14.32 12.88 7.23
C ARG A 60 -13.46 14.12 7.03
N PHE A 61 -13.33 14.90 8.10
CA PHE A 61 -12.57 16.14 8.11
C PHE A 61 -11.60 16.18 9.29
N ASN A 62 -10.55 16.98 9.13
CA ASN A 62 -9.59 17.35 10.18
C ASN A 62 -9.02 16.12 10.90
N VAL A 63 -9.04 16.08 12.24
CA VAL A 63 -8.45 15.00 13.04
C VAL A 63 -8.93 13.60 12.63
N GLN A 64 -10.23 13.44 12.33
CA GLN A 64 -10.75 12.14 11.85
C GLN A 64 -10.17 11.76 10.49
N ALA A 65 -10.07 12.73 9.57
CA ALA A 65 -9.45 12.52 8.26
C ALA A 65 -7.95 12.23 8.36
N GLN A 66 -7.22 12.93 9.24
CA GLN A 66 -5.80 12.68 9.48
C GLN A 66 -5.55 11.23 9.89
N MET A 67 -6.29 10.74 10.89
CA MET A 67 -6.18 9.35 11.33
C MET A 67 -6.48 8.36 10.19
N ARG A 68 -7.50 8.62 9.37
CA ARG A 68 -7.83 7.75 8.23
C ARG A 68 -6.76 7.79 7.13
N CYS A 69 -6.24 8.96 6.78
CA CYS A 69 -5.13 9.12 5.83
C CYS A 69 -3.88 8.35 6.29
N LEU A 70 -3.47 8.51 7.55
CA LEU A 70 -2.31 7.80 8.10
C LEU A 70 -2.52 6.29 8.08
N ASN A 71 -3.69 5.80 8.49
CA ASN A 71 -4.01 4.38 8.44
C ASN A 71 -4.01 3.84 7.00
N ALA A 72 -4.50 4.62 6.03
CA ALA A 72 -4.48 4.24 4.62
C ALA A 72 -3.07 4.11 4.07
N LEU A 73 -2.11 4.95 4.51
CA LEU A 73 -0.71 4.85 4.12
C LEU A 73 -0.03 3.56 4.62
N GLN A 74 -0.58 2.93 5.67
CA GLN A 74 -0.10 1.66 6.25
C GLN A 74 -0.93 0.44 5.80
N CYS A 75 -1.99 0.64 5.01
CA CYS A 75 -2.91 -0.43 4.66
C CYS A 75 -2.36 -1.30 3.51
N PHE A 76 -1.47 -2.22 3.83
CA PHE A 76 -0.88 -3.18 2.88
C PHE A 76 -1.61 -4.52 2.83
N HIS A 77 -2.55 -4.76 3.75
CA HIS A 77 -3.28 -6.01 3.89
C HIS A 77 -4.76 -5.82 3.62
N ARG A 78 -5.37 -6.88 3.13
CA ARG A 78 -6.83 -6.94 3.05
C ARG A 78 -7.40 -7.00 4.48
N PRO A 79 -8.37 -6.13 4.83
CA PRO A 79 -8.93 -6.10 6.19
C PRO A 79 -9.65 -7.39 6.62
N SER A 80 -10.30 -8.07 5.67
CA SER A 80 -11.01 -9.34 5.91
C SER A 80 -10.93 -10.25 4.69
N ARG A 81 -11.07 -11.58 4.89
CA ARG A 81 -11.15 -12.56 3.80
C ARG A 81 -12.36 -12.35 2.89
N ASP A 82 -13.40 -11.68 3.36
CA ASP A 82 -14.66 -11.48 2.63
C ASP A 82 -14.59 -10.30 1.65
N ILE A 83 -13.66 -9.37 1.87
CA ILE A 83 -13.37 -8.28 0.93
C ILE A 83 -12.75 -8.86 -0.35
N SER A 84 -13.07 -8.30 -1.51
CA SER A 84 -12.50 -8.74 -2.78
C SER A 84 -11.01 -8.39 -2.88
N GLY A 85 -10.18 -9.35 -3.30
CA GLY A 85 -8.78 -9.07 -3.66
C GLY A 85 -8.55 -8.65 -5.08
N ARG A 86 -9.61 -8.65 -5.88
CA ARG A 86 -9.56 -8.28 -7.29
C ARG A 86 -9.82 -6.79 -7.49
N VAL A 87 -10.39 -6.14 -6.49
CA VAL A 87 -10.67 -4.70 -6.46
C VAL A 87 -9.67 -4.05 -5.52
N ALA A 88 -9.05 -2.95 -5.94
CA ALA A 88 -8.17 -2.18 -5.07
C ALA A 88 -8.99 -1.50 -3.97
N GLY A 89 -8.48 -1.51 -2.73
CA GLY A 89 -9.01 -0.65 -1.67
C GLY A 89 -8.93 0.82 -2.10
N LYS A 90 -9.97 1.60 -1.81
CA LYS A 90 -10.07 3.01 -2.22
C LYS A 90 -9.92 3.88 -0.99
N TYR A 91 -8.90 4.73 -1.00
CA TYR A 91 -8.61 5.64 0.12
C TYR A 91 -8.42 7.08 -0.35
N PRO A 92 -9.43 7.69 -1.00
CA PRO A 92 -9.32 9.09 -1.42
C PRO A 92 -9.27 10.00 -0.20
N GLY A 93 -8.18 10.76 -0.09
CA GLY A 93 -7.99 11.70 1.00
C GLY A 93 -6.88 12.69 0.70
N ILE A 94 -6.87 13.78 1.46
CA ILE A 94 -5.86 14.84 1.40
C ILE A 94 -5.32 15.02 2.82
N LEU A 95 -4.01 14.84 2.94
CA LEU A 95 -3.25 15.10 4.16
C LEU A 95 -2.25 16.22 3.87
N LEU A 96 -2.26 17.26 4.70
CA LEU A 96 -1.41 18.43 4.51
C LEU A 96 -0.26 18.41 5.51
N LEU A 97 0.95 18.67 5.01
CA LEU A 97 2.19 18.71 5.78
C LEU A 97 2.64 20.16 5.94
N GLU A 98 2.99 20.55 7.17
CA GLU A 98 3.54 21.87 7.48
C GLU A 98 5.06 21.92 7.26
N ASN A 99 5.72 20.77 7.28
CA ASN A 99 7.17 20.63 7.15
C ASN A 99 7.56 19.80 5.92
N HIS A 100 6.97 20.09 4.77
CA HIS A 100 7.21 19.37 3.52
C HIS A 100 8.70 19.21 3.20
N ASP A 101 9.46 20.30 3.30
CA ASP A 101 10.88 20.34 2.95
C ASP A 101 11.72 19.40 3.82
N ASP A 102 11.29 19.13 5.06
CA ASP A 102 12.00 18.23 5.99
C ASP A 102 11.76 16.74 5.67
N VAL A 103 10.66 16.42 4.97
CA VAL A 103 10.22 15.03 4.77
C VAL A 103 10.20 14.59 3.30
N ILE A 104 10.41 15.52 2.36
CA ILE A 104 10.33 15.23 0.92
C ILE A 104 11.33 14.16 0.48
N ASP A 105 12.56 14.20 0.99
CA ASP A 105 13.58 13.20 0.66
C ASP A 105 13.17 11.80 1.14
N THR A 106 12.57 11.70 2.32
CA THR A 106 12.01 10.44 2.84
C THR A 106 10.87 9.94 1.95
N ILE A 107 9.98 10.82 1.49
CA ILE A 107 8.89 10.45 0.56
C ILE A 107 9.46 9.96 -0.79
N VAL A 108 10.49 10.62 -1.33
CA VAL A 108 11.18 10.20 -2.56
C VAL A 108 11.84 8.84 -2.37
N ALA A 109 12.49 8.60 -1.22
CA ALA A 109 13.09 7.32 -0.89
C ALA A 109 12.03 6.20 -0.79
N ILE A 110 10.89 6.44 -0.15
CA ILE A 110 9.76 5.48 -0.09
C ILE A 110 9.31 5.09 -1.49
N ASN A 111 9.09 6.08 -2.38
CA ASN A 111 8.63 5.82 -3.74
C ASN A 111 9.67 5.09 -4.59
N SER A 112 10.95 5.39 -4.39
CA SER A 112 12.07 4.68 -5.03
C SER A 112 12.15 3.23 -4.57
N THR A 113 12.01 2.98 -3.27
CA THR A 113 11.98 1.63 -2.68
C THR A 113 10.77 0.83 -3.18
N LYS A 114 9.57 1.42 -3.24
CA LYS A 114 8.39 0.77 -3.85
C LYS A 114 8.63 0.37 -5.31
N THR A 115 9.31 1.23 -6.06
CA THR A 115 9.69 0.93 -7.46
C THR A 115 10.69 -0.23 -7.52
N ALA A 116 11.68 -0.25 -6.65
CA ALA A 116 12.66 -1.34 -6.57
C ALA A 116 12.01 -2.67 -6.18
N ILE A 117 11.05 -2.67 -5.24
CA ILE A 117 10.25 -3.85 -4.86
C ILE A 117 9.48 -4.36 -6.08
N LYS A 118 8.78 -3.47 -6.79
CA LYS A 118 8.05 -3.82 -8.01
C LYS A 118 8.97 -4.47 -9.05
N GLN A 119 10.14 -3.88 -9.32
CA GLN A 119 11.12 -4.42 -10.26
C GLN A 119 11.66 -5.78 -9.81
N CYS A 120 11.91 -5.95 -8.51
CA CYS A 120 12.37 -7.21 -7.92
C CYS A 120 11.33 -8.32 -8.11
N VAL A 121 10.05 -8.04 -7.87
CA VAL A 121 8.94 -8.99 -8.07
C VAL A 121 8.76 -9.31 -9.55
N GLN A 122 8.80 -8.29 -10.41
CA GLN A 122 8.65 -8.45 -11.85
C GLN A 122 9.81 -9.19 -12.51
N ASP A 123 10.98 -9.20 -11.85
CA ASP A 123 12.25 -9.68 -12.40
C ASP A 123 12.53 -9.00 -13.74
N VAL A 124 12.58 -7.67 -13.71
CA VAL A 124 12.78 -6.87 -14.92
C VAL A 124 14.22 -7.05 -15.40
N ASP A 125 14.36 -7.42 -16.66
CA ASP A 125 15.65 -7.44 -17.33
C ASP A 125 16.22 -6.01 -17.37
N PRO A 126 17.42 -5.76 -16.81
CA PRO A 126 17.99 -4.42 -16.73
C PRO A 126 18.44 -3.86 -18.10
N VAL A 127 18.58 -4.70 -19.12
CA VAL A 127 19.01 -4.33 -20.48
C VAL A 127 17.81 -4.07 -21.38
N THR A 128 16.79 -4.93 -21.32
CA THR A 128 15.63 -4.87 -22.23
C THR A 128 14.37 -4.29 -21.61
N GLY A 129 14.31 -4.16 -20.28
CA GLY A 129 13.11 -3.76 -19.56
C GLY A 129 11.99 -4.82 -19.58
N ALA A 130 12.24 -6.00 -20.14
CA ALA A 130 11.25 -7.07 -20.25
C ALA A 130 11.00 -7.74 -18.89
N HIS A 131 9.74 -8.11 -18.62
CA HIS A 131 9.41 -8.92 -17.46
C HIS A 131 9.86 -10.36 -17.67
N ARG A 132 10.73 -10.88 -16.80
CA ARG A 132 11.14 -12.29 -16.86
C ARG A 132 10.16 -13.21 -16.14
N ARG A 133 9.37 -12.69 -15.18
CA ARG A 133 8.28 -13.44 -14.54
C ARG A 133 6.93 -13.12 -15.18
N ASN A 134 6.16 -14.17 -15.46
CA ASN A 134 4.75 -14.05 -15.80
C ASN A 134 3.88 -13.82 -14.55
N HIS A 135 2.57 -13.61 -14.72
CA HIS A 135 1.67 -13.31 -13.60
C HIS A 135 1.61 -14.40 -12.53
N LEU A 136 1.61 -15.67 -12.93
CA LEU A 136 1.57 -16.81 -12.00
C LEU A 136 2.87 -16.90 -11.19
N GLN A 137 4.02 -16.77 -11.86
CA GLN A 137 5.33 -16.80 -11.23
C GLN A 137 5.54 -15.65 -10.24
N LYS A 138 4.98 -14.46 -10.52
CA LYS A 138 4.97 -13.33 -9.55
C LYS A 138 4.16 -13.68 -8.31
N HIS A 139 2.98 -14.28 -8.51
CA HIS A 139 2.11 -14.69 -7.42
C HIS A 139 2.81 -15.77 -6.56
N GLU A 140 3.39 -16.78 -7.18
CA GLU A 140 4.16 -17.82 -6.48
C GLU A 140 5.36 -17.25 -5.71
N PHE A 141 6.13 -16.34 -6.32
CA PHE A 141 7.23 -15.64 -5.65
C PHE A 141 6.76 -14.90 -4.39
N LEU A 142 5.64 -14.17 -4.47
CA LEU A 142 5.06 -13.46 -3.33
C LEU A 142 4.46 -14.41 -2.28
N HIS A 143 3.87 -15.53 -2.68
CA HIS A 143 3.27 -16.51 -1.74
C HIS A 143 4.30 -17.40 -1.05
N GLN A 144 5.42 -17.70 -1.71
CA GLN A 144 6.57 -18.36 -1.08
C GLN A 144 7.15 -17.53 0.07
N HIS A 145 6.94 -16.21 0.04
CA HIS A 145 7.25 -15.28 1.13
C HIS A 145 6.15 -15.26 2.21
N GLY A 146 4.87 -15.37 1.82
CA GLY A 146 3.69 -15.24 2.68
C GLY A 146 3.36 -16.40 3.65
N VAL A 147 4.21 -17.41 3.82
CA VAL A 147 4.03 -18.45 4.86
C VAL A 147 4.65 -18.03 6.22
N LEU A 148 5.42 -16.93 6.28
CA LEU A 148 5.97 -16.40 7.53
C LEU A 148 5.65 -14.91 7.65
N GLY A 149 4.81 -14.58 8.64
CA GLY A 149 4.26 -13.24 8.88
C GLY A 149 5.30 -12.13 9.07
N ILE A 150 5.65 -11.47 7.98
CA ILE A 150 6.42 -10.23 7.97
C ILE A 150 5.44 -9.10 7.68
N PHE A 151 4.65 -8.78 8.70
CA PHE A 151 3.99 -7.50 8.99
C PHE A 151 3.13 -7.81 10.22
N PRO A 152 3.62 -7.58 11.45
CA PRO A 152 2.82 -7.84 12.63
C PRO A 152 1.54 -7.03 12.47
N SER A 153 0.42 -7.75 12.45
CA SER A 153 -0.88 -7.18 12.70
C SER A 153 -0.78 -6.44 14.03
N LYS A 154 -0.57 -5.12 14.00
CA LYS A 154 -0.93 -4.25 15.12
C LYS A 154 -2.45 -4.21 15.12
N VAL A 155 -3.03 -5.31 15.60
CA VAL A 155 -4.35 -5.33 16.21
C VAL A 155 -4.20 -4.47 17.45
N THR A 156 -4.81 -3.29 17.41
CA THR A 156 -5.29 -2.61 18.61
C THR A 156 -6.78 -2.86 18.68
#